data_AF-A0A0G3BP41-F1
#
_entry.id   AF-A0A0G3BP41-F1
#
_cell.length_a   1.000
_cell.length_b   1.000
_cell.length_c   1.000
_cell.angle_alpha   90.00
_cell.angle_beta   90.00
_cell.angle_gamma   90.00
#
_symmetry.space_group_name_H-M   'P 1'
#
loop_
_entity.id
_entity.type
_entity.pdbx_description
1 polymer ?
#
loop_
_entity_poly.entity_id
_entity_poly.type
_entity_poly.pdbx_seq_one_letter_code
_entity_poly.pdbx_strand_id
1 'polypeptide(L)'
;MKMSRLGSWAASASACAVALLAPIGAAHAGIYTSTGETFEASAQYQAGQRLDWVTVAHQSELTNQGGGFGYAGAYNESRFVQHAGDIDTFGGYQQSVFDMLGGNVDSLQLNGNAQAQLRGGSISSLLRTDEARITIYGSSFQFENNLLSGTWADGTAFSFWLFDGTQGNTFAANLDYVSFVQLAPVPEPTTYALTGLGLAALGVAARRRRRNGDAG
;
A
#
# COMPACT_ATOMS: atom_id res chain seq x y z
N MET A 1 -27.94 39.57 19.14
CA MET A 1 -26.50 39.31 19.35
C MET A 1 -26.34 37.79 19.46
N LYS A 2 -25.89 37.13 18.39
CA LYS A 2 -25.91 35.66 18.23
C LYS A 2 -24.54 35.13 18.67
N MET A 3 -24.47 34.47 19.82
CA MET A 3 -23.25 33.79 20.29
C MET A 3 -23.05 32.50 19.49
N SER A 4 -22.06 32.48 18.60
CA SER A 4 -21.56 31.26 17.97
C SER A 4 -20.73 30.47 18.98
N ARG A 5 -21.17 29.24 19.26
CA ARG A 5 -20.39 28.28 20.06
C ARG A 5 -19.30 27.71 19.18
N LEU A 6 -18.06 28.14 19.39
CA LEU A 6 -16.87 27.45 18.89
C LEU A 6 -16.77 26.11 19.63
N GLY A 7 -17.14 25.03 18.95
CA GLY A 7 -16.90 23.67 19.42
C GLY A 7 -15.40 23.42 19.43
N SER A 8 -14.81 23.36 20.62
CA SER A 8 -13.47 22.85 20.86
C SER A 8 -13.45 21.37 20.47
N TRP A 9 -12.90 21.06 19.30
CA TRP A 9 -12.47 19.70 18.98
C TRP A 9 -11.15 19.49 19.72
N ALA A 10 -11.25 19.00 20.95
CA ALA A 10 -10.11 18.40 21.61
C ALA A 10 -9.71 17.20 20.75
N ALA A 11 -8.70 17.38 19.90
CA ALA A 11 -7.97 16.27 19.33
C ALA A 11 -7.49 15.45 20.52
N SER A 12 -8.16 14.34 20.79
CA SER A 12 -7.61 13.27 21.60
C SER A 12 -6.36 12.84 20.87
N ALA A 13 -5.24 13.45 21.23
CA ALA A 13 -3.93 12.86 21.08
C ALA A 13 -4.00 11.58 21.89
N SER A 14 -4.53 10.52 21.27
CA SER A 14 -4.03 9.19 21.53
C SER A 14 -2.54 9.34 21.26
N ALA A 15 -1.79 9.60 22.34
CA ALA A 15 -0.48 9.06 22.49
C ALA A 15 -0.68 7.56 22.30
N CYS A 16 -0.71 7.16 21.03
CA CYS A 16 -0.45 5.81 20.61
C CYS A 16 0.85 5.57 21.35
N ALA A 17 0.77 4.78 22.41
CA ALA A 17 1.95 4.20 22.99
C ALA A 17 2.51 3.43 21.80
N VAL A 18 3.41 4.10 21.06
CA VAL A 18 4.42 3.45 20.24
C VAL A 18 4.95 2.49 21.25
N ALA A 19 4.52 1.24 21.14
CA ALA A 19 5.10 0.20 21.92
C ALA A 19 6.57 0.35 21.58
N LEU A 20 7.33 0.90 22.51
CA LEU A 20 8.75 0.69 22.63
C LEU A 20 8.90 -0.81 22.93
N LEU A 21 8.43 -1.66 22.00
CA LEU A 21 9.15 -2.82 21.59
C LEU A 21 10.47 -2.22 21.15
N ALA A 22 11.40 -2.16 22.11
CA ALA A 22 12.79 -1.92 21.84
C ALA A 22 13.08 -2.69 20.55
N PRO A 23 13.74 -2.06 19.55
CA PRO A 23 14.15 -2.79 18.36
C PRO A 23 14.79 -4.05 18.92
N ILE A 24 14.14 -5.21 18.71
CA ILE A 24 14.78 -6.46 19.02
C ILE A 24 16.06 -6.31 18.23
N GLY A 25 17.18 -6.22 18.94
CA GLY A 25 18.51 -6.05 18.37
C GLY A 25 18.90 -7.33 17.65
N ALA A 26 17.97 -7.87 16.87
CA ALA A 26 18.17 -8.94 15.94
C ALA A 26 19.15 -8.38 14.93
N ALA A 27 20.43 -8.70 15.11
CA ALA A 27 21.45 -8.48 14.11
C ALA A 27 21.22 -9.28 12.81
N HIS A 28 20.01 -9.85 12.63
CA HIS A 28 19.70 -10.86 11.63
C HIS A 28 18.43 -10.47 10.86
N ALA A 29 18.52 -10.64 9.53
CA ALA A 29 17.37 -10.69 8.64
C ALA A 29 16.35 -11.70 9.15
N GLY A 30 15.11 -11.26 9.29
CA GLY A 30 14.02 -12.12 9.68
C GLY A 30 12.70 -11.40 9.83
N ILE A 31 11.65 -12.23 9.95
CA ILE A 31 10.30 -11.82 10.29
C ILE A 31 9.99 -12.41 11.66
N TYR A 32 9.58 -11.55 12.59
CA TYR A 32 9.32 -11.90 13.99
C TYR A 32 7.84 -11.69 14.27
N THR A 33 7.25 -12.60 15.03
CA THR A 33 5.82 -12.57 15.33
C THR A 33 5.55 -12.70 16.83
N SER A 34 4.33 -12.31 17.23
CA SER A 34 3.84 -12.46 18.60
C SER A 34 3.86 -13.90 19.16
N THR A 35 3.90 -14.92 18.31
CA THR A 35 4.02 -16.33 18.71
C THR A 35 5.46 -16.75 18.99
N GLY A 36 6.44 -15.86 18.77
CA GLY A 36 7.86 -16.16 18.84
C GLY A 36 8.41 -16.88 17.60
N GLU A 37 7.59 -17.08 16.56
CA GLU A 37 8.04 -17.66 15.30
C GLU A 37 8.93 -16.67 14.55
N THR A 38 10.04 -17.20 14.04
CA THR A 38 10.98 -16.49 13.18
C THR A 38 10.95 -17.12 11.79
N PHE A 39 10.68 -16.32 10.76
CA PHE A 39 10.73 -16.77 9.37
C PHE A 39 12.03 -16.32 8.70
N GLU A 40 12.39 -16.99 7.60
CA GLU A 40 13.48 -16.57 6.71
C GLU A 40 13.21 -15.16 6.11
N ALA A 41 14.17 -14.67 5.33
CA ALA A 41 14.12 -13.34 4.72
C ALA A 41 12.89 -13.09 3.81
N SER A 42 12.10 -14.12 3.47
CA SER A 42 10.82 -13.92 2.78
C SER A 42 9.74 -14.86 3.32
N ALA A 43 8.54 -14.33 3.59
CA ALA A 43 7.38 -15.13 3.98
C ALA A 43 6.08 -14.62 3.36
N GLN A 44 5.12 -15.54 3.22
CA GLN A 44 3.74 -15.23 2.88
C GLN A 44 2.84 -15.59 4.05
N TYR A 45 2.00 -14.64 4.46
CA TYR A 45 1.05 -14.85 5.54
C TYR A 45 -0.37 -14.93 4.98
N GLN A 46 -1.04 -16.07 5.20
CA GLN A 46 -2.32 -16.40 4.58
C GLN A 46 -3.50 -15.94 5.45
N ALA A 47 -4.69 -15.94 4.83
CA ALA A 47 -5.93 -15.59 5.51
C ALA A 47 -6.29 -16.55 6.66
N GLY A 48 -7.08 -16.04 7.62
CA GLY A 48 -7.71 -16.85 8.68
C GLY A 48 -6.95 -16.87 10.00
N GLN A 49 -5.80 -16.20 10.09
CA GLN A 49 -5.07 -16.02 11.33
C GLN A 49 -4.84 -14.53 11.60
N ARG A 50 -4.94 -14.14 12.88
CA ARG A 50 -4.63 -12.80 13.36
C ARG A 50 -3.50 -12.88 14.37
N LEU A 51 -2.44 -12.09 14.18
CA LEU A 51 -1.36 -11.93 15.15
C LEU A 51 -1.51 -10.60 15.89
N ASP A 52 -1.06 -10.56 17.14
CA ASP A 52 -1.01 -9.31 17.88
C ASP A 52 0.02 -8.36 17.26
N TRP A 53 1.18 -8.90 16.88
CA TRP A 53 2.21 -8.13 16.20
C TRP A 53 3.06 -8.97 15.24
N VAL A 54 3.57 -8.30 14.21
CA VAL A 54 4.60 -8.80 13.29
C VAL A 54 5.63 -7.71 13.01
N THR A 55 6.89 -8.09 12.86
CA THR A 55 8.00 -7.19 12.53
C THR A 55 8.86 -7.80 11.43
N VAL A 56 9.08 -7.05 10.36
CA VAL A 56 9.96 -7.38 9.24
C VAL A 56 11.22 -6.54 9.37
N ALA A 57 12.40 -7.16 9.37
CA ALA A 57 13.64 -6.43 9.58
C ALA A 57 14.78 -6.89 8.66
N HIS A 58 15.73 -5.98 8.43
CA HIS A 58 17.02 -6.22 7.76
C HIS A 58 16.85 -6.89 6.38
N GLN A 59 16.36 -6.15 5.40
CA GLN A 59 16.21 -6.60 4.00
C GLN A 59 15.27 -7.81 3.80
N SER A 60 14.43 -8.11 4.79
CA SER A 60 13.41 -9.17 4.67
C SER A 60 12.13 -8.66 4.01
N GLU A 61 11.34 -9.56 3.44
CA GLU A 61 10.06 -9.25 2.79
C GLU A 61 8.92 -10.10 3.38
N LEU A 62 7.85 -9.46 3.85
CA LEU A 62 6.62 -10.14 4.23
C LEU A 62 5.49 -9.77 3.26
N THR A 63 4.83 -10.77 2.70
CA THR A 63 3.63 -10.58 1.89
C THR A 63 2.39 -11.06 2.65
N ASN A 64 1.48 -10.16 3.00
CA ASN A 64 0.21 -10.50 3.62
C ASN A 64 -0.89 -10.73 2.56
N GLN A 65 -1.37 -11.96 2.47
CA GLN A 65 -2.38 -12.44 1.53
C GLN A 65 -3.79 -12.50 2.14
N GLY A 66 -4.00 -11.96 3.34
CA GLY A 66 -5.32 -11.93 3.99
C GLY A 66 -5.35 -12.10 5.50
N GLY A 67 -4.20 -12.16 6.16
CA GLY A 67 -4.11 -12.24 7.61
C GLY A 67 -4.35 -10.90 8.31
N GLY A 68 -4.64 -10.97 9.60
CA GLY A 68 -4.85 -9.80 10.46
C GLY A 68 -3.64 -9.49 11.35
N PHE A 69 -3.35 -8.21 11.58
CA PHE A 69 -2.30 -7.78 12.50
C PHE A 69 -2.81 -6.65 13.42
N GLY A 70 -2.64 -6.80 14.73
CA GLY A 70 -2.78 -5.64 15.63
C GLY A 70 -1.72 -4.59 15.34
N TYR A 71 -0.47 -5.02 15.21
CA TYR A 71 0.65 -4.19 14.78
C TYR A 71 1.49 -4.87 13.71
N ALA A 72 1.87 -4.15 12.67
CA ALA A 72 2.85 -4.59 11.69
C ALA A 72 3.95 -3.54 11.55
N GLY A 73 5.22 -3.96 11.55
CA GLY A 73 6.37 -3.07 11.44
C GLY A 73 7.35 -3.50 10.35
N ALA A 74 7.96 -2.55 9.66
CA ALA A 74 9.04 -2.78 8.69
C ALA A 74 10.23 -1.87 9.00
N TYR A 75 11.44 -2.44 9.06
CA TYR A 75 12.69 -1.79 9.50
C TYR A 75 13.88 -2.14 8.60
N ASN A 76 14.91 -1.27 8.56
CA ASN A 76 16.21 -1.55 7.95
C ASN A 76 16.12 -2.16 6.53
N GLU A 77 15.67 -1.38 5.54
CA GLU A 77 15.56 -1.80 4.13
C GLU A 77 14.62 -2.99 3.87
N SER A 78 13.82 -3.40 4.86
CA SER A 78 12.83 -4.46 4.68
C SER A 78 11.63 -4.00 3.86
N ARG A 79 10.84 -4.95 3.38
CA ARG A 79 9.62 -4.69 2.61
C ARG A 79 8.41 -5.40 3.21
N PHE A 80 7.28 -4.73 3.25
CA PHE A 80 6.01 -5.32 3.61
C PHE A 80 5.00 -5.08 2.48
N VAL A 81 4.41 -6.15 1.96
CA VAL A 81 3.45 -6.11 0.86
C VAL A 81 2.08 -6.54 1.36
N GLN A 82 1.11 -5.65 1.32
CA GLN A 82 -0.27 -5.87 1.76
C GLN A 82 -1.18 -6.11 0.54
N HIS A 83 -1.63 -7.35 0.33
CA HIS A 83 -2.64 -7.68 -0.68
C HIS A 83 -4.06 -7.66 -0.11
N ALA A 84 -4.25 -8.21 1.09
CA ALA A 84 -5.56 -8.34 1.74
C ALA A 84 -5.41 -8.51 3.26
N GLY A 85 -6.53 -8.44 3.98
CA GLY A 85 -6.57 -8.54 5.44
C GLY A 85 -6.58 -7.17 6.12
N ASP A 86 -6.47 -7.17 7.44
CA ASP A 86 -6.65 -5.99 8.28
C ASP A 86 -5.41 -5.73 9.15
N ILE A 87 -4.93 -4.49 9.16
CA ILE A 87 -3.85 -4.03 10.02
C ILE A 87 -4.36 -2.86 10.86
N ASP A 88 -4.34 -2.97 12.19
CA ASP A 88 -4.78 -1.84 13.02
C ASP A 88 -3.72 -0.72 12.97
N THR A 89 -2.44 -1.06 13.10
CA THR A 89 -1.34 -0.08 12.96
C THR A 89 -0.17 -0.65 12.17
N PHE A 90 0.23 0.05 11.12
CA PHE A 90 1.47 -0.21 10.40
C PHE A 90 2.51 0.87 10.71
N GLY A 91 3.74 0.46 11.03
CA GLY A 91 4.90 1.34 11.21
C GLY A 91 6.01 1.03 10.21
N GLY A 92 6.32 1.97 9.31
CA GLY A 92 7.52 1.95 8.46
C GLY A 92 8.64 2.80 9.05
N TYR A 93 9.86 2.27 9.07
CA TYR A 93 11.02 2.93 9.67
C TYR A 93 12.27 2.84 8.78
N GLN A 94 13.13 3.86 8.88
CA GLN A 94 14.41 3.95 8.17
C GLN A 94 14.20 3.80 6.66
N GLN A 95 14.84 2.87 5.95
CA GLN A 95 14.68 2.69 4.50
C GLN A 95 13.67 1.60 4.13
N SER A 96 12.74 1.26 5.02
CA SER A 96 11.72 0.23 4.75
C SER A 96 10.76 0.65 3.63
N VAL A 97 10.18 -0.33 2.94
CA VAL A 97 9.16 -0.12 1.91
C VAL A 97 7.84 -0.80 2.32
N PHE A 98 6.74 -0.07 2.22
CA PHE A 98 5.39 -0.59 2.37
C PHE A 98 4.63 -0.50 1.05
N ASP A 99 4.21 -1.63 0.50
CA ASP A 99 3.39 -1.67 -0.71
C ASP A 99 1.97 -2.10 -0.37
N MET A 100 0.99 -1.24 -0.61
CA MET A 100 -0.42 -1.53 -0.39
C MET A 100 -1.13 -1.74 -1.71
N LEU A 101 -1.51 -2.99 -1.97
CA LEU A 101 -2.24 -3.43 -3.14
C LEU A 101 -3.73 -3.65 -2.85
N GLY A 102 -4.09 -3.85 -1.58
CA GLY A 102 -5.45 -4.02 -1.10
C GLY A 102 -5.53 -4.12 0.43
N GLY A 103 -6.64 -4.63 0.97
CA GLY A 103 -6.86 -4.77 2.42
C GLY A 103 -7.17 -3.46 3.14
N ASN A 104 -7.17 -3.49 4.48
CA ASN A 104 -7.47 -2.35 5.33
C ASN A 104 -6.29 -2.05 6.28
N VAL A 105 -5.94 -0.77 6.42
CA VAL A 105 -4.94 -0.29 7.39
C VAL A 105 -5.52 0.89 8.16
N ASP A 106 -5.79 0.75 9.45
CA ASP A 106 -6.42 1.84 10.21
C ASP A 106 -5.46 3.02 10.43
N SER A 107 -4.24 2.73 10.91
CA SER A 107 -3.18 3.74 11.05
C SER A 107 -1.91 3.35 10.29
N LEU A 108 -1.54 4.13 9.27
CA LEU A 108 -0.28 4.00 8.54
C LEU A 108 0.69 5.08 9.01
N GLN A 109 1.80 4.68 9.63
CA GLN A 109 2.83 5.58 10.15
C GLN A 109 4.14 5.34 9.42
N LEU A 110 4.72 6.36 8.81
CA LEU A 110 5.99 6.29 8.09
C LEU A 110 6.99 7.25 8.71
N ASN A 111 8.17 6.75 9.08
CA ASN A 111 9.20 7.49 9.79
C ASN A 111 10.57 7.39 9.12
N GLY A 112 11.44 8.37 9.36
CA GLY A 112 12.79 8.41 8.77
C GLY A 112 12.74 8.54 7.25
N ASN A 113 13.28 7.56 6.52
CA ASN A 113 13.34 7.54 5.05
C ASN A 113 12.36 6.51 4.45
N ALA A 114 11.33 6.11 5.22
CA ALA A 114 10.47 5.00 4.85
C ALA A 114 9.63 5.37 3.64
N GLN A 115 9.31 4.39 2.81
CA GLN A 115 8.56 4.60 1.58
C GLN A 115 7.26 3.83 1.60
N ALA A 116 6.19 4.43 1.08
CA ALA A 116 4.94 3.74 0.83
C ALA A 116 4.48 3.89 -0.62
N GLN A 117 4.04 2.79 -1.23
CA GLN A 117 3.37 2.78 -2.53
C GLN A 117 1.92 2.32 -2.35
N LEU A 118 0.97 3.19 -2.62
CA LEU A 118 -0.46 2.96 -2.37
C LEU A 118 -1.19 2.79 -3.71
N ARG A 119 -1.72 1.58 -3.96
CA ARG A 119 -2.36 1.19 -5.22
C ARG A 119 -3.80 0.71 -5.05
N GLY A 120 -4.25 0.48 -3.82
CA GLY A 120 -5.60 -0.01 -3.50
C GLY A 120 -5.86 -0.11 -2.00
N GLY A 121 -7.01 -0.68 -1.64
CA GLY A 121 -7.43 -0.91 -0.25
C GLY A 121 -8.02 0.31 0.45
N SER A 122 -8.10 0.27 1.78
CA SER A 122 -8.62 1.35 2.63
C SER A 122 -7.63 1.74 3.71
N ILE A 123 -7.40 3.03 3.87
CA ILE A 123 -6.58 3.60 4.95
C ILE A 123 -7.48 4.55 5.74
N SER A 124 -7.46 4.54 7.08
CA SER A 124 -8.19 5.56 7.85
C SER A 124 -7.34 6.81 8.05
N SER A 125 -6.08 6.62 8.46
CA SER A 125 -5.14 7.71 8.74
C SER A 125 -3.73 7.39 8.26
N LEU A 126 -3.05 8.41 7.74
CA LEU A 126 -1.66 8.35 7.30
C LEU A 126 -0.87 9.45 8.01
N LEU A 127 0.09 9.05 8.84
CA LEU A 127 1.06 9.93 9.47
C LEU A 127 2.43 9.74 8.83
N ARG A 128 3.03 10.85 8.40
CA ARG A 128 4.39 10.89 7.87
C ARG A 128 5.27 11.73 8.78
N THR A 129 6.46 11.26 9.12
CA THR A 129 7.52 12.03 9.79
C THR A 129 8.80 12.01 8.94
N ASP A 130 9.68 12.96 9.22
CA ASP A 130 10.98 13.16 8.56
C ASP A 130 10.90 13.21 7.01
N GLU A 131 11.77 12.46 6.33
CA GLU A 131 11.90 12.40 4.87
C GLU A 131 11.15 11.20 4.26
N ALA A 132 10.18 10.61 4.99
CA ALA A 132 9.41 9.50 4.48
C ALA A 132 8.64 9.90 3.21
N ARG A 133 8.50 8.99 2.25
CA ARG A 133 7.93 9.29 0.92
C ARG A 133 6.71 8.43 0.66
N ILE A 134 5.66 9.05 0.13
CA ILE A 134 4.43 8.35 -0.23
C ILE A 134 4.19 8.53 -1.72
N THR A 135 3.94 7.43 -2.42
CA THR A 135 3.51 7.44 -3.82
C THR A 135 2.13 6.84 -3.93
N ILE A 136 1.20 7.59 -4.50
CA ILE A 136 -0.21 7.22 -4.60
C ILE A 136 -0.57 7.05 -6.07
N TYR A 137 -1.04 5.85 -6.42
CA TYR A 137 -1.40 5.48 -7.78
C TYR A 137 -2.92 5.57 -7.93
N GLY A 138 -3.39 6.49 -8.76
CA GLY A 138 -4.82 6.75 -8.87
C GLY A 138 -5.14 7.95 -9.75
N SER A 139 -6.35 8.48 -9.58
CA SER A 139 -6.86 9.64 -10.30
C SER A 139 -7.82 10.46 -9.45
N SER A 140 -8.23 11.63 -9.96
CA SER A 140 -9.22 12.51 -9.32
C SER A 140 -8.86 12.94 -7.89
N PHE A 141 -7.57 13.16 -7.64
CA PHE A 141 -7.08 13.54 -6.31
C PHE A 141 -7.65 14.88 -5.86
N GLN A 142 -8.19 14.90 -4.63
CA GLN A 142 -8.66 16.10 -3.96
C GLN A 142 -8.09 16.15 -2.55
N PHE A 143 -7.62 17.32 -2.14
CA PHE A 143 -7.10 17.52 -0.79
C PHE A 143 -7.82 18.72 -0.17
N GLU A 144 -8.70 18.43 0.78
CA GLU A 144 -9.47 19.45 1.48
C GLU A 144 -9.55 19.10 2.96
N ASN A 145 -9.27 20.09 3.84
CA ASN A 145 -9.33 19.91 5.29
C ASN A 145 -8.53 18.71 5.79
N ASN A 146 -7.41 18.37 5.13
CA ASN A 146 -6.53 17.24 5.46
C ASN A 146 -7.08 15.86 5.17
N LEU A 147 -8.22 15.81 4.49
CA LEU A 147 -8.73 14.61 3.89
C LEU A 147 -8.19 14.55 2.46
N LEU A 148 -7.33 13.57 2.20
CA LEU A 148 -6.94 13.23 0.83
C LEU A 148 -7.94 12.21 0.31
N SER A 149 -8.56 12.51 -0.83
CA SER A 149 -9.48 11.61 -1.50
C SER A 149 -9.16 11.47 -2.98
N GLY A 150 -9.71 10.45 -3.62
CA GLY A 150 -9.52 10.19 -5.03
C GLY A 150 -10.10 8.85 -5.46
N THR A 151 -9.56 8.30 -6.53
CA THR A 151 -9.96 7.01 -7.09
C THR A 151 -8.71 6.18 -7.38
N TRP A 152 -8.65 4.95 -6.88
CA TRP A 152 -7.58 3.99 -7.14
C TRP A 152 -7.52 3.59 -8.62
N ALA A 153 -6.46 2.87 -8.98
CA ALA A 153 -6.25 2.36 -10.34
C ALA A 153 -7.36 1.43 -10.84
N ASP A 154 -8.00 0.71 -9.92
CA ASP A 154 -9.10 -0.22 -10.18
C ASP A 154 -10.48 0.47 -10.28
N GLY A 155 -10.53 1.80 -10.12
CA GLY A 155 -11.75 2.59 -10.17
C GLY A 155 -12.49 2.73 -8.84
N THR A 156 -12.00 2.12 -7.75
CA THR A 156 -12.62 2.26 -6.43
C THR A 156 -12.23 3.59 -5.78
N ALA A 157 -13.17 4.22 -5.05
CA ALA A 157 -12.93 5.49 -4.38
C ALA A 157 -12.16 5.31 -3.07
N PHE A 158 -11.35 6.30 -2.69
CA PHE A 158 -10.66 6.33 -1.40
C PHE A 158 -10.73 7.70 -0.74
N SER A 159 -10.60 7.70 0.58
CA SER A 159 -10.41 8.91 1.38
C SER A 159 -9.72 8.57 2.70
N PHE A 160 -8.69 9.31 3.08
CA PHE A 160 -8.01 9.13 4.36
C PHE A 160 -7.42 10.44 4.88
N TRP A 161 -7.25 10.52 6.19
CA TRP A 161 -6.64 11.69 6.84
C TRP A 161 -5.13 11.67 6.65
N LEU A 162 -4.56 12.78 6.22
CA LEU A 162 -3.12 12.93 6.01
C LEU A 162 -2.52 13.92 7.01
N PHE A 163 -1.56 13.44 7.81
CA PHE A 163 -0.90 14.19 8.87
C PHE A 163 0.61 14.31 8.61
N ASP A 164 1.18 15.45 9.00
CA ASP A 164 2.63 15.68 9.00
C ASP A 164 3.13 15.77 10.46
N GLY A 165 3.81 14.71 10.89
CA GLY A 165 4.36 14.61 12.23
C GLY A 165 5.61 15.46 12.45
N THR A 166 6.28 15.95 11.39
CA THR A 166 7.47 16.82 11.54
C THR A 166 7.17 18.15 12.22
N GLN A 167 5.91 18.60 12.13
CA GLN A 167 5.44 19.86 12.70
C GLN A 167 4.55 19.65 13.93
N GLY A 168 4.71 18.54 14.66
CA GLY A 168 3.97 18.26 15.90
C GLY A 168 2.58 17.69 15.65
N ASN A 169 2.46 16.75 14.72
CA ASN A 169 1.18 16.17 14.25
C ASN A 169 0.19 17.22 13.75
N THR A 170 0.71 18.25 13.10
CA THR A 170 -0.14 19.19 12.41
C THR A 170 -0.57 18.59 11.08
N PHE A 171 -1.74 19.03 10.69
CA PHE A 171 -2.30 18.84 9.37
C PHE A 171 -1.28 19.17 8.27
N ALA A 172 -1.11 18.25 7.31
CA ALA A 172 -0.11 18.38 6.26
C ALA A 172 -0.39 19.61 5.38
N ALA A 173 0.22 20.74 5.74
CA ALA A 173 0.07 21.99 4.99
C ALA A 173 0.73 21.91 3.60
N ASN A 174 1.62 20.93 3.40
CA ASN A 174 2.31 20.72 2.13
C ASN A 174 2.45 19.22 1.77
N LEU A 175 2.33 18.93 0.48
CA LEU A 175 2.40 17.61 -0.14
C LEU A 175 3.80 17.30 -0.71
N ASP A 176 4.86 18.00 -0.27
CA ASP A 176 6.23 17.90 -0.81
C ASP A 176 6.82 16.46 -0.87
N TYR A 177 6.31 15.52 -0.07
CA TYR A 177 6.73 14.11 -0.06
C TYR A 177 5.62 13.14 -0.45
N VAL A 178 4.55 13.65 -1.07
CA VAL A 178 3.45 12.86 -1.63
C VAL A 178 3.49 13.01 -3.14
N SER A 179 3.85 11.94 -3.83
CA SER A 179 3.80 11.87 -5.28
C SER A 179 2.49 11.26 -5.74
N PHE A 180 1.81 11.93 -6.66
CA PHE A 180 0.61 11.42 -7.31
C PHE A 180 0.99 10.90 -8.69
N VAL A 181 0.80 9.60 -8.90
CA VAL A 181 1.04 8.96 -10.19
C VAL A 181 -0.31 8.68 -10.82
N GLN A 182 -0.66 9.51 -11.80
CA GLN A 182 -1.83 9.24 -12.63
C GLN A 182 -1.51 8.09 -13.57
N LEU A 183 -2.17 6.95 -13.33
CA LEU A 183 -2.15 5.86 -14.28
C LEU A 183 -3.07 6.25 -15.44
N ALA A 184 -2.48 6.78 -16.51
CA ALA A 184 -3.19 6.91 -17.76
C ALA A 184 -3.57 5.49 -18.21
N PRO A 185 -4.84 5.21 -18.53
CA PRO A 185 -5.21 3.98 -19.20
C PRO A 185 -4.33 3.88 -20.42
N VAL A 186 -3.40 2.93 -20.42
CA VAL A 186 -2.67 2.60 -21.64
C VAL A 186 -3.76 2.00 -22.51
N PRO A 187 -4.16 2.64 -23.62
CA PRO A 187 -5.12 1.99 -24.50
C PRO A 187 -4.50 0.62 -24.83
N GLU A 188 -5.30 -0.40 -25.06
CA GLU A 188 -4.77 -1.69 -25.53
C GLU A 188 -4.85 -1.72 -27.08
N PRO A 189 -4.29 -0.76 -27.87
CA PRO A 189 -4.72 -0.56 -29.24
C PRO A 189 -4.03 -1.50 -30.23
N THR A 190 -3.10 -2.35 -29.80
CA THR A 190 -2.32 -3.18 -30.72
C THR A 190 -2.40 -4.66 -30.42
N THR A 191 -2.51 -5.08 -29.15
CA THR A 191 -2.52 -6.52 -28.82
C THR A 191 -3.74 -7.21 -29.41
N TYR A 192 -4.96 -6.70 -29.20
CA TYR A 192 -6.15 -7.30 -29.82
C TYR A 192 -6.15 -7.19 -31.33
N ALA A 193 -5.65 -6.07 -31.88
CA ALA A 193 -5.54 -5.90 -33.31
C ALA A 193 -4.56 -6.93 -33.92
N LEU A 194 -3.41 -7.15 -33.28
CA LEU A 194 -2.39 -8.11 -33.71
C LEU A 194 -2.84 -9.55 -33.51
N THR A 195 -3.53 -9.88 -32.40
CA THR A 195 -4.14 -11.18 -32.19
C THR A 195 -5.21 -11.44 -33.25
N GLY A 196 -6.08 -10.47 -33.52
CA GLY A 196 -7.09 -10.55 -34.57
C GLY A 196 -6.48 -10.76 -35.95
N LEU A 197 -5.43 -9.99 -36.29
CA LEU A 197 -4.68 -10.16 -37.54
C LEU A 197 -3.99 -11.52 -37.63
N GLY A 198 -3.38 -12.00 -36.54
CA GLY A 198 -2.74 -13.31 -36.46
C GLY A 198 -3.74 -14.45 -36.70
N LEU A 199 -4.91 -14.39 -36.06
CA LEU A 199 -5.99 -15.37 -36.25
C LEU A 199 -6.57 -15.31 -37.66
N ALA A 200 -6.76 -14.12 -38.23
CA ALA A 200 -7.20 -13.94 -39.61
C ALA A 200 -6.19 -14.55 -40.61
N ALA A 201 -4.90 -14.28 -40.41
CA ALA A 201 -3.83 -14.84 -41.25
C ALA A 201 -3.79 -16.39 -41.17
N LEU A 202 -3.92 -16.96 -39.97
CA LEU A 202 -4.01 -18.41 -39.78
C LEU A 202 -5.26 -19.00 -40.46
N GLY A 203 -6.41 -18.33 -40.37
CA GLY A 203 -7.64 -18.74 -41.05
C GLY A 203 -7.49 -18.78 -42.58
N VAL A 204 -6.85 -17.76 -43.16
CA VAL A 204 -6.55 -17.71 -44.60
C VAL A 204 -5.59 -18.84 -45.00
N ALA A 205 -4.55 -19.08 -44.22
CA ALA A 205 -3.59 -20.16 -44.48
C ALA A 205 -4.24 -21.55 -44.41
N ALA A 206 -5.09 -21.80 -43.41
CA ALA A 206 -5.82 -23.05 -43.27
C ALA A 206 -6.77 -23.30 -44.45
N ARG A 207 -7.46 -22.26 -44.95
CA ARG A 207 -8.34 -22.35 -46.12
C ARG A 207 -7.58 -22.72 -47.40
N ARG A 208 -6.36 -22.20 -47.58
CA ARG A 208 -5.52 -22.54 -48.74
C ARG A 208 -5.09 -24.01 -48.74
N ARG A 209 -4.74 -24.57 -47.57
CA ARG A 209 -4.33 -25.98 -47.46
C ARG A 209 -5.44 -26.96 -47.86
N ARG A 210 -6.70 -26.69 -47.51
CA ARG A 210 -7.83 -27.55 -47.88
C ARG A 210 -8.04 -27.65 -49.40
N ARG A 211 -7.89 -26.54 -50.13
CA ARG A 211 -8.07 -26.53 -51.60
C ARG A 211 -7.03 -27.34 -52.37
N ASN A 212 -5.83 -27.48 -51.83
CA ASN A 212 -4.75 -28.21 -52.51
C ASN A 212 -4.78 -29.72 -52.21
N GLY A 213 -5.61 -30.18 -51.27
CA GLY A 213 -5.72 -31.60 -50.90
C GLY A 213 -6.61 -32.44 -51.83
N ASP A 214 -7.50 -31.80 -52.60
CA ASP A 214 -8.52 -32.49 -53.42
C ASP A 214 -8.09 -32.69 -54.89
N ALA A 215 -6.81 -32.49 -55.22
CA ALA A 215 -6.28 -32.52 -56.59
C ALA A 215 -5.43 -33.78 -56.91
N GLY A 216 -5.54 -34.84 -56.13
CA GLY A 216 -4.87 -36.13 -56.36
C GLY A 216 -5.85 -37.29 -56.23
#